data_AF-A0A925Y4B8-F1
#
_entry.id   AF-A0A925Y4B8-F1
#
_cell.length_a   1.000
_cell.length_b   1.000
_cell.length_c   1.000
_cell.angle_alpha   90.00
_cell.angle_beta   90.00
_cell.angle_gamma   90.00
#
_symmetry.space_group_name_H-M   'P 1'
#
loop_
_entity.id
_entity.type
_entity.pdbx_description
1 polymer ?
#
loop_
_entity_poly.entity_id
_entity_poly.type
_entity_poly.pdbx_seq_one_letter_code
_entity_poly.pdbx_strand_id
1 'polypeptide(L)'
;MMTFRNLVRCAAAVTTLLLVNCANQKPTAQVNKDGTIVNPFPAGTYEHFKAEPKYPKTHDVWKNEELLSRTNSENSHIKINLATQRGMLMNGEEVALDYPICSGTKSRPTPTGTFYILEKVVDKRSNRYGKFLDAAGEVVNSNADAVLDPMPEGGSFQGAEMRHWMRLTNDGVGHHIGPVRRVPSSHACVRGPSKTIPIVYSKVKTGTRVDIE
;
A
#
# COMPACT_ATOMS: atom_id res chain seq x y z
N MET A 1 45.92 32.68 -71.54
CA MET A 1 45.78 31.64 -70.50
C MET A 1 44.34 31.65 -70.04
N MET A 2 43.48 30.78 -70.59
CA MET A 2 42.93 29.58 -69.91
C MET A 2 42.27 29.97 -68.55
N THR A 3 41.00 29.69 -68.24
CA THR A 3 40.23 28.45 -68.48
C THR A 3 38.80 28.57 -67.91
N PHE A 4 37.81 28.05 -68.65
CA PHE A 4 36.78 27.08 -68.23
C PHE A 4 35.84 27.33 -67.01
N ARG A 5 34.53 27.39 -67.35
CA ARG A 5 33.41 26.53 -66.85
C ARG A 5 33.12 26.45 -65.33
N ASN A 6 31.88 26.79 -64.93
CA ASN A 6 30.78 25.82 -64.70
C ASN A 6 29.62 26.46 -63.91
N LEU A 7 28.39 26.26 -64.42
CA LEU A 7 27.16 26.36 -63.65
C LEU A 7 27.12 25.24 -62.59
N VAL A 8 26.81 25.58 -61.33
CA VAL A 8 26.40 24.61 -60.32
C VAL A 8 25.02 25.01 -59.80
N ARG A 9 24.04 24.16 -60.10
CA ARG A 9 22.73 24.12 -59.45
C ARG A 9 22.91 23.47 -58.07
N CYS A 10 22.51 24.17 -57.00
CA CYS A 10 22.31 23.54 -55.70
C CYS A 10 20.81 23.59 -55.37
N ALA A 11 20.12 22.46 -55.61
CA ALA A 11 18.83 22.19 -55.02
C ALA A 11 19.07 21.71 -53.58
N ALA A 12 18.70 22.52 -52.58
CA ALA A 12 18.70 22.09 -51.19
C ALA A 12 17.45 21.23 -50.94
N ALA A 13 17.66 19.93 -50.73
CA ALA A 13 16.63 19.02 -50.27
C ALA A 13 16.30 19.34 -48.80
N VAL A 14 15.06 19.75 -48.54
CA VAL A 14 14.51 19.87 -47.19
C VAL A 14 14.13 18.46 -46.72
N THR A 15 15.02 17.82 -45.96
CA THR A 15 14.72 16.58 -45.25
C THR A 15 13.93 16.92 -43.98
N THR A 16 12.62 16.83 -44.05
CA THR A 16 11.74 16.90 -42.88
C THR A 16 11.99 15.66 -42.02
N LEU A 17 12.72 15.81 -40.90
CA LEU A 17 12.78 14.77 -39.86
C LEU A 17 11.40 14.62 -39.21
N LEU A 18 10.69 13.55 -39.54
CA LEU A 18 9.56 13.08 -38.74
C LEU A 18 10.11 12.41 -37.47
N LEU A 19 10.21 13.17 -36.39
CA LEU A 19 10.37 12.61 -35.04
C LEU A 19 9.05 11.94 -34.67
N VAL A 20 8.97 10.63 -34.87
CA VAL A 20 7.85 9.80 -34.41
C VAL A 20 7.88 9.78 -32.88
N ASN A 21 6.86 10.40 -32.29
CA ASN A 21 6.63 10.48 -30.87
C ASN A 21 6.18 9.10 -30.33
N CYS A 22 7.12 8.20 -30.07
CA CYS A 22 6.84 6.86 -29.52
C CYS A 22 6.58 6.85 -27.99
N ALA A 23 6.46 8.00 -27.34
CA ALA A 23 6.35 8.09 -25.88
C ALA A 23 4.99 7.66 -25.28
N ASN A 24 4.05 7.13 -26.08
CA ASN A 24 2.67 6.91 -25.61
C ASN A 24 2.01 5.59 -26.03
N GLN A 25 2.78 4.60 -26.51
CA GLN A 25 2.22 3.26 -26.73
C GLN A 25 2.22 2.49 -25.40
N LYS A 26 1.02 2.24 -24.85
CA LYS A 26 0.87 1.27 -23.76
C LYS A 26 1.49 -0.06 -24.22
N PRO A 27 2.38 -0.68 -23.44
CA PRO A 27 2.98 -1.95 -23.82
C PRO A 27 1.89 -2.99 -24.12
N THR A 28 1.84 -3.48 -25.36
CA THR A 28 0.88 -4.50 -25.77
C THR A 28 1.27 -5.83 -25.13
N ALA A 29 0.32 -6.53 -24.51
CA ALA A 29 0.57 -7.85 -23.94
C ALA A 29 1.10 -8.81 -25.01
N GLN A 30 2.31 -9.33 -24.80
CA GLN A 30 2.94 -10.31 -25.69
C GLN A 30 2.50 -11.70 -25.24
N VAL A 31 2.15 -12.58 -26.17
CA VAL A 31 1.77 -13.97 -25.88
C VAL A 31 2.88 -14.88 -26.36
N ASN A 32 3.47 -15.66 -25.45
CA ASN A 32 4.45 -16.68 -25.79
C ASN A 32 3.82 -17.76 -26.70
N LYS A 33 4.65 -18.54 -27.39
CA LYS A 33 4.21 -19.62 -28.28
C LYS A 33 3.38 -20.71 -27.58
N ASP A 34 3.48 -20.81 -26.25
CA ASP A 34 2.73 -21.74 -25.40
C ASP A 34 1.40 -21.15 -24.88
N GLY A 35 1.04 -19.93 -25.30
CA GLY A 35 -0.18 -19.23 -24.87
C GLY A 35 -0.02 -18.46 -23.56
N THR A 36 1.16 -18.43 -22.94
CA THR A 36 1.37 -17.65 -21.71
C THR A 36 1.50 -16.16 -22.01
N ILE A 37 0.75 -15.34 -21.26
CA ILE A 37 0.84 -13.88 -21.36
C ILE A 37 2.13 -13.43 -20.68
N VAL A 38 3.01 -12.77 -21.44
CA VAL A 38 4.22 -12.14 -20.93
C VAL A 38 3.85 -10.77 -20.37
N ASN A 39 4.20 -10.56 -19.10
CA ASN A 39 4.11 -9.26 -18.46
C ASN A 39 4.93 -8.23 -19.28
N PRO A 40 4.29 -7.20 -19.87
CA PRO A 40 4.96 -6.35 -20.84
C PRO A 40 5.81 -5.25 -20.19
N PHE A 41 5.84 -5.20 -18.85
CA PHE A 41 6.63 -4.23 -18.08
C PHE A 41 7.96 -4.84 -17.63
N PRO A 42 9.04 -4.04 -17.48
CA PRO A 42 10.33 -4.55 -17.04
C PRO A 42 10.26 -5.18 -15.64
N ALA A 43 10.91 -6.33 -15.45
CA ALA A 43 10.95 -7.00 -14.16
C ALA A 43 11.50 -6.07 -13.05
N GLY A 44 10.85 -6.10 -11.90
CA GLY A 44 11.18 -5.25 -10.74
C GLY A 44 10.45 -3.89 -10.70
N THR A 45 9.83 -3.44 -11.79
CA THR A 45 9.03 -2.20 -11.75
C THR A 45 7.68 -2.41 -11.05
N TYR A 46 7.04 -1.32 -10.65
CA TYR A 46 5.75 -1.39 -9.99
C TYR A 46 4.64 -1.84 -10.96
N GLU A 47 4.73 -1.42 -12.22
CA GLU A 47 3.82 -1.77 -13.28
C GLU A 47 3.88 -3.27 -13.58
N HIS A 48 5.09 -3.84 -13.56
CA HIS A 48 5.27 -5.28 -13.65
C HIS A 48 4.58 -5.97 -12.48
N PHE A 49 4.83 -5.54 -11.24
CA PHE A 49 4.16 -6.12 -10.07
C PHE A 49 2.62 -6.05 -10.15
N LYS A 50 2.07 -4.95 -10.65
CA LYS A 50 0.61 -4.77 -10.82
C LYS A 50 0.02 -5.58 -11.97
N ALA A 51 0.81 -5.91 -12.98
CA ALA A 51 0.37 -6.72 -14.12
C ALA A 51 0.40 -8.23 -13.83
N GLU A 52 0.96 -8.64 -12.69
CA GLU A 52 0.94 -10.05 -12.27
C GLU A 52 -0.49 -10.56 -12.07
N PRO A 53 -0.83 -11.78 -12.55
CA PRO A 53 -2.19 -12.33 -12.46
C PRO A 53 -2.76 -12.41 -11.03
N LYS A 54 -1.88 -12.49 -10.02
CA LYS A 54 -2.28 -12.55 -8.61
C LYS A 54 -2.58 -11.16 -8.03
N TYR A 55 -2.15 -10.07 -8.65
CA TYR A 55 -2.48 -8.72 -8.19
C TYR A 55 -3.97 -8.40 -8.47
N PRO A 56 -4.69 -7.67 -7.60
CA PRO A 56 -4.26 -7.10 -6.32
C PRO A 56 -4.44 -8.06 -5.14
N LYS A 57 -4.66 -9.37 -5.35
CA LYS A 57 -4.95 -10.38 -4.30
C LYS A 57 -3.71 -11.14 -3.78
N THR A 58 -2.49 -10.84 -4.28
CA THR A 58 -1.22 -11.45 -3.85
C THR A 58 -0.70 -10.93 -2.51
N HIS A 59 -0.29 -11.79 -1.56
CA HIS A 59 0.26 -11.36 -0.26
C HIS A 59 1.66 -10.75 -0.37
N ASP A 60 2.20 -10.72 -1.57
CA ASP A 60 3.47 -10.12 -1.87
C ASP A 60 3.48 -8.62 -1.55
N VAL A 61 4.67 -8.20 -1.14
CA VAL A 61 5.03 -6.82 -0.86
C VAL A 61 6.01 -6.41 -1.95
N TRP A 62 5.69 -5.35 -2.68
CA TRP A 62 6.62 -4.77 -3.64
C TRP A 62 7.33 -3.58 -3.00
N LYS A 63 8.61 -3.39 -3.36
CA LYS A 63 9.44 -2.32 -2.85
C LYS A 63 10.30 -1.75 -3.96
N ASN A 64 10.38 -0.43 -4.03
CA ASN A 64 11.45 0.25 -4.72
C ASN A 64 12.54 0.56 -3.69
N GLU A 65 13.59 -0.27 -3.62
CA GLU A 65 14.62 -0.16 -2.57
C GLU A 65 15.37 1.19 -2.63
N GLU A 66 15.63 1.71 -3.83
CA GLU A 66 16.27 3.02 -4.01
C GLU A 66 15.37 4.14 -3.48
N LEU A 67 14.11 4.19 -3.90
CA LEU A 67 13.14 5.19 -3.43
C LEU A 67 12.90 5.07 -1.93
N LEU A 68 12.72 3.85 -1.42
CA LEU A 68 12.48 3.58 0.00
C LEU A 68 13.67 4.00 0.89
N SER A 69 14.90 3.91 0.37
CA SER A 69 16.10 4.39 1.08
C SER A 69 16.08 5.91 1.30
N ARG A 70 15.56 6.68 0.34
CA ARG A 70 15.39 8.14 0.40
C ARG A 70 14.04 8.61 0.97
N THR A 71 13.11 7.70 1.21
CA THR A 71 11.84 7.99 1.91
C THR A 71 12.08 8.18 3.40
N ASN A 72 11.44 9.20 3.99
CA ASN A 72 11.48 9.52 5.42
C ASN A 72 10.19 10.24 5.85
N SER A 73 10.08 10.66 7.11
CA SER A 73 8.88 11.26 7.68
C SER A 73 8.49 12.62 7.09
N GLU A 74 9.39 13.29 6.37
CA GLU A 74 9.16 14.62 5.79
C GLU A 74 8.58 14.56 4.39
N ASN A 75 8.86 13.50 3.63
CA ASN A 75 8.47 13.37 2.23
C ASN A 75 7.45 12.23 1.98
N SER A 76 7.04 11.52 3.03
CA SER A 76 6.15 10.38 2.90
C SER A 76 4.71 10.67 3.28
N HIS A 77 3.82 9.88 2.68
CA HIS A 77 2.43 9.75 3.11
C HIS A 77 1.94 8.33 2.81
N ILE A 78 0.76 7.97 3.32
CA ILE A 78 0.18 6.64 3.10
C ILE A 78 -1.05 6.77 2.23
N LYS A 79 -1.23 5.84 1.31
CA LYS A 79 -2.49 5.61 0.60
C LYS A 79 -3.01 4.22 0.92
N ILE A 80 -4.30 4.09 1.16
CA ILE A 80 -4.97 2.82 1.43
C ILE A 80 -6.14 2.71 0.47
N ASN A 81 -6.15 1.63 -0.31
CA ASN A 81 -7.24 1.34 -1.22
C ASN A 81 -8.01 0.11 -0.70
N LEU A 82 -9.22 0.35 -0.21
CA LEU A 82 -10.11 -0.62 0.40
C LEU A 82 -10.63 -1.62 -0.64
N ALA A 83 -10.89 -1.20 -1.88
CA ALA A 83 -11.38 -2.09 -2.93
C ALA A 83 -10.34 -3.18 -3.29
N THR A 84 -9.07 -2.79 -3.38
CA THR A 84 -7.95 -3.70 -3.70
C THR A 84 -7.33 -4.36 -2.47
N GLN A 85 -7.69 -3.90 -1.26
CA GLN A 85 -7.07 -4.29 0.00
C GLN A 85 -5.54 -4.13 -0.04
N ARG A 86 -5.08 -2.97 -0.55
CA ARG A 86 -3.67 -2.59 -0.61
C ARG A 86 -3.40 -1.30 0.17
N GLY A 87 -2.22 -1.23 0.78
CA GLY A 87 -1.65 -0.03 1.35
C GLY A 87 -0.35 0.31 0.64
N MET A 88 -0.08 1.60 0.47
CA MET A 88 1.10 2.10 -0.19
C MET A 88 1.77 3.15 0.69
N LEU A 89 3.08 3.01 0.91
CA LEU A 89 3.90 4.11 1.39
C LEU A 89 4.39 4.89 0.17
N MET A 90 4.03 6.16 0.13
CA MET A 90 4.36 7.08 -0.94
C MET A 90 5.61 7.90 -0.56
N ASN A 91 6.36 8.33 -1.57
CA ASN A 91 7.35 9.40 -1.47
C ASN A 91 7.05 10.39 -2.60
N GLY A 92 6.52 11.56 -2.24
CA GLY A 92 5.85 12.41 -3.22
C GLY A 92 4.74 11.64 -3.94
N GLU A 93 4.77 11.58 -5.27
CA GLU A 93 3.78 10.86 -6.09
C GLU A 93 4.15 9.40 -6.37
N GLU A 94 5.37 9.00 -6.06
CA GLU A 94 5.90 7.67 -6.37
C GLU A 94 5.61 6.67 -5.25
N VAL A 95 5.33 5.41 -5.62
CA VAL A 95 5.15 4.31 -4.65
C VAL A 95 6.52 3.79 -4.23
N ALA A 96 6.84 3.92 -2.95
CA ALA A 96 8.08 3.36 -2.39
C ALA A 96 7.89 1.91 -1.95
N LEU A 97 6.68 1.56 -1.49
CA LEU A 97 6.36 0.26 -0.93
C LEU A 97 4.86 0.01 -1.09
N ASP A 98 4.47 -1.16 -1.59
CA ASP A 98 3.09 -1.62 -1.71
C ASP A 98 2.91 -2.91 -0.91
N TYR A 99 1.90 -2.99 -0.05
CA TYR A 99 1.66 -4.13 0.84
C TYR A 99 0.17 -4.48 1.01
N PRO A 100 -0.16 -5.76 1.29
CA PRO A 100 -1.55 -6.14 1.48
C PRO A 100 -2.06 -5.60 2.82
N ILE A 101 -3.33 -5.20 2.86
CA ILE A 101 -3.99 -4.81 4.10
C ILE A 101 -5.24 -5.64 4.37
N CYS A 102 -5.82 -5.42 5.55
CA CYS A 102 -7.11 -5.95 5.91
C CYS A 102 -7.90 -4.90 6.68
N SER A 103 -8.98 -4.41 6.06
CA SER A 103 -9.81 -3.32 6.56
C SER A 103 -11.02 -3.80 7.39
N GLY A 104 -11.85 -2.85 7.82
CA GLY A 104 -13.07 -3.06 8.60
C GLY A 104 -14.18 -3.77 7.84
N THR A 105 -14.93 -4.63 8.51
CA THR A 105 -16.09 -5.34 7.93
C THR A 105 -17.20 -4.38 7.49
N LYS A 106 -18.20 -4.89 6.76
CA LYS A 106 -19.39 -4.09 6.38
C LYS A 106 -20.14 -3.51 7.60
N SER A 107 -20.17 -4.24 8.72
CA SER A 107 -20.82 -3.79 9.96
C SER A 107 -19.97 -2.82 10.78
N ARG A 108 -18.64 -2.80 10.57
CA ARG A 108 -17.69 -1.87 11.19
C ARG A 108 -16.67 -1.39 10.16
N PRO A 109 -17.10 -0.55 9.19
CA PRO A 109 -16.28 -0.19 8.05
C PRO A 109 -15.09 0.68 8.45
N THR A 110 -13.99 0.57 7.72
CA THR A 110 -12.92 1.58 7.77
C THR A 110 -13.47 2.85 7.10
N PRO A 111 -13.37 4.03 7.73
CA PRO A 111 -13.83 5.28 7.14
C PRO A 111 -12.93 5.68 5.97
N THR A 112 -13.53 6.27 4.92
CA THR A 112 -12.82 6.84 3.76
C THR A 112 -12.61 8.34 3.94
N GLY A 113 -11.63 8.89 3.20
CA GLY A 113 -11.25 10.30 3.23
C GLY A 113 -9.76 10.52 3.53
N THR A 114 -9.40 11.77 3.77
CA THR A 114 -8.04 12.16 4.14
C THR A 114 -7.94 12.29 5.67
N PHE A 115 -7.00 11.56 6.23
CA PHE A 115 -6.68 11.54 7.65
C PHE A 115 -5.24 11.99 7.88
N TYR A 116 -4.91 12.22 9.15
CA TYR A 116 -3.56 12.49 9.60
C TYR A 116 -3.24 11.60 10.79
N ILE A 117 -2.01 11.11 10.87
CA ILE A 117 -1.60 10.29 12.01
C ILE A 117 -1.64 11.17 13.28
N LEU A 118 -2.48 10.79 14.24
CA LEU A 118 -2.69 11.54 15.49
C LEU A 118 -1.76 11.08 16.62
N GLU A 119 -1.41 9.80 16.63
CA GLU A 119 -0.67 9.15 17.70
C GLU A 119 0.10 7.98 17.13
N LYS A 120 1.30 7.73 17.67
CA LYS A 120 2.14 6.59 17.32
C LYS A 120 2.59 5.84 18.57
N VAL A 121 2.32 4.53 18.64
CA VAL A 121 2.70 3.68 19.79
C VAL A 121 3.21 2.34 19.30
N VAL A 122 4.42 1.94 19.70
CA VAL A 122 5.04 0.67 19.27
C VAL A 122 4.30 -0.53 19.86
N ASP A 123 4.05 -0.53 21.18
CA ASP A 123 3.46 -1.67 21.90
C ASP A 123 2.03 -1.36 22.36
N LYS A 124 1.16 -0.96 21.43
CA LYS A 124 -0.24 -0.66 21.75
C LYS A 124 -1.01 -1.95 22.04
N ARG A 125 -1.83 -1.91 23.09
CA ARG A 125 -2.94 -2.83 23.31
C ARG A 125 -4.27 -2.08 23.28
N SER A 126 -5.31 -2.73 22.77
CA SER A 126 -6.66 -2.17 22.79
C SER A 126 -7.23 -2.22 24.21
N ASN A 127 -7.98 -1.19 24.60
CA ASN A 127 -8.76 -1.17 25.83
C ASN A 127 -10.21 -1.64 25.63
N ARG A 128 -10.63 -1.92 24.39
CA ARG A 128 -12.01 -2.29 24.04
C ARG A 128 -12.12 -3.61 23.30
N TYR A 129 -11.28 -3.85 22.31
CA TYR A 129 -11.33 -5.07 21.49
C TYR A 129 -10.24 -6.04 21.91
N GLY A 130 -10.59 -7.30 22.12
CA GLY A 130 -9.64 -8.27 22.63
C GLY A 130 -10.25 -9.64 22.82
N LYS A 131 -9.92 -10.28 23.93
CA LYS A 131 -10.47 -11.58 24.31
C LYS A 131 -10.87 -11.59 25.78
N PHE A 132 -11.90 -12.37 26.09
CA PHE A 132 -12.23 -12.72 27.46
C PHE A 132 -11.62 -14.06 27.82
N LEU A 133 -11.07 -14.08 29.03
CA LEU A 133 -10.57 -15.27 29.70
C LEU A 133 -11.52 -15.62 30.85
N ASP A 134 -11.74 -16.90 31.11
CA ASP A 134 -12.44 -17.34 32.33
C ASP A 134 -11.53 -17.23 33.57
N ALA A 135 -12.04 -17.67 34.72
CA ALA A 135 -11.30 -17.67 35.98
C ALA A 135 -10.05 -18.58 35.97
N ALA A 136 -9.99 -19.58 35.07
CA ALA A 136 -8.82 -20.45 34.88
C ALA A 136 -7.79 -19.84 33.91
N GLY A 137 -8.13 -18.74 33.23
CA GLY A 137 -7.28 -18.08 32.24
C GLY A 137 -7.49 -18.57 30.80
N GLU A 138 -8.50 -19.41 30.55
CA GLU A 138 -8.78 -19.98 29.24
C GLU A 138 -9.60 -19.03 28.37
N VAL A 139 -9.32 -19.00 27.06
CA VAL A 139 -9.99 -18.10 26.13
C VAL A 139 -11.42 -18.56 25.85
N VAL A 140 -12.40 -17.84 26.36
CA VAL A 140 -13.83 -18.14 26.14
C VAL A 140 -14.49 -17.28 25.07
N ASN A 141 -13.92 -16.10 24.78
CA ASN A 141 -14.31 -15.28 23.64
C ASN A 141 -13.05 -14.64 23.04
N SER A 142 -12.66 -15.04 21.83
CA SER A 142 -11.43 -14.54 21.16
C SER A 142 -11.60 -13.22 20.41
N ASN A 143 -12.82 -12.67 20.37
CA ASN A 143 -13.17 -11.45 19.64
C ASN A 143 -14.10 -10.53 20.46
N ALA A 144 -13.83 -10.43 21.76
CA ALA A 144 -14.65 -9.70 22.72
C ALA A 144 -14.61 -8.18 22.51
N ASP A 145 -15.76 -7.54 22.68
CA ASP A 145 -15.91 -6.12 22.95
C ASP A 145 -16.15 -5.93 24.46
N ALA A 146 -15.17 -5.34 25.16
CA ALA A 146 -15.20 -5.14 26.61
C ALA A 146 -16.36 -4.28 27.12
N VAL A 147 -17.05 -3.55 26.23
CA VAL A 147 -18.20 -2.71 26.58
C VAL A 147 -19.53 -3.44 26.33
N LEU A 148 -19.61 -4.29 25.31
CA LEU A 148 -20.87 -4.86 24.84
C LEU A 148 -21.06 -6.32 25.24
N ASP A 149 -19.97 -7.10 25.31
CA ASP A 149 -20.04 -8.52 25.61
C ASP A 149 -20.00 -8.74 27.13
N PRO A 150 -20.78 -9.70 27.67
CA PRO A 150 -20.78 -9.99 29.10
C PRO A 150 -19.45 -10.59 29.54
N MET A 151 -18.85 -10.02 30.60
CA MET A 151 -17.66 -10.58 31.22
C MET A 151 -18.00 -11.93 31.88
N PRO A 152 -17.23 -13.00 31.62
CA PRO A 152 -17.37 -14.26 32.34
C PRO A 152 -17.18 -14.07 33.85
N GLU A 153 -17.92 -14.83 34.66
CA GLU A 153 -17.77 -14.78 36.12
C GLU A 153 -16.33 -15.14 36.54
N GLY A 154 -15.71 -14.28 37.35
CA GLY A 154 -14.30 -14.43 37.75
C GLY A 154 -13.29 -14.26 36.60
N GLY A 155 -13.74 -13.91 35.40
CA GLY A 155 -12.92 -13.76 34.21
C GLY A 155 -12.19 -12.43 34.10
N SER A 156 -11.42 -12.29 33.01
CA SER A 156 -10.68 -11.05 32.71
C SER A 156 -10.66 -10.72 31.23
N PHE A 157 -10.45 -9.43 30.91
CA PHE A 157 -10.27 -8.97 29.53
C PHE A 157 -8.79 -8.80 29.20
N GLN A 158 -8.37 -9.37 28.07
CA GLN A 158 -7.05 -9.14 27.49
C GLN A 158 -7.19 -8.41 26.15
N GLY A 159 -6.73 -7.17 26.12
CA GLY A 159 -6.73 -6.32 24.93
C GLY A 159 -5.92 -6.88 23.76
N ALA A 160 -6.46 -6.75 22.56
CA ALA A 160 -5.79 -7.16 21.32
C ALA A 160 -4.49 -6.39 21.13
N GLU A 161 -3.45 -7.08 20.67
CA GLU A 161 -2.17 -6.47 20.31
C GLU A 161 -2.31 -5.69 18.99
N MET A 162 -1.87 -4.43 19.01
CA MET A 162 -1.96 -3.52 17.88
C MET A 162 -0.61 -2.85 17.64
N ARG A 163 0.46 -3.65 17.59
CA ARG A 163 1.82 -3.14 17.51
C ARG A 163 2.04 -2.21 16.30
N HIS A 164 2.93 -1.24 16.47
CA HIS A 164 3.19 -0.15 15.51
C HIS A 164 1.90 0.61 15.14
N TRP A 165 1.15 0.97 16.19
CA TRP A 165 -0.09 1.69 16.12
C TRP A 165 0.09 3.08 15.55
N MET A 166 -0.67 3.41 14.51
CA MET A 166 -0.79 4.76 13.93
C MET A 166 -2.26 5.16 13.97
N ARG A 167 -2.65 5.98 14.96
CA ARG A 167 -4.04 6.45 15.13
C ARG A 167 -4.43 7.39 14.00
N LEU A 168 -5.63 7.23 13.45
CA LEU A 168 -6.18 8.07 12.38
C LEU A 168 -7.39 8.89 12.82
N THR A 169 -8.13 8.39 13.82
CA THR A 169 -9.36 9.04 14.30
C THR A 169 -9.38 9.11 15.83
N ASN A 170 -10.20 10.00 16.38
CA ASN A 170 -10.38 10.13 17.84
C ASN A 170 -11.16 8.96 18.44
N ASP A 171 -12.06 8.33 17.68
CA ASP A 171 -12.85 7.17 18.09
C ASP A 171 -12.09 5.83 18.02
N GLY A 172 -10.82 5.85 17.64
CA GLY A 172 -9.91 4.70 17.80
C GLY A 172 -9.70 3.84 16.56
N VAL A 173 -9.89 4.38 15.36
CA VAL A 173 -9.43 3.77 14.11
C VAL A 173 -7.95 4.06 13.92
N GLY A 174 -7.17 3.05 13.53
CA GLY A 174 -5.76 3.19 13.26
C GLY A 174 -5.23 2.18 12.24
N HIS A 175 -3.99 2.40 11.81
CA HIS A 175 -3.22 1.46 10.99
C HIS A 175 -2.15 0.78 11.86
N HIS A 176 -2.09 -0.55 11.86
CA HIS A 176 -1.19 -1.31 12.74
C HIS A 176 -0.94 -2.74 12.26
N ILE A 177 -0.07 -3.46 12.96
CA ILE A 177 0.18 -4.89 12.71
C ILE A 177 -1.06 -5.71 13.09
N GLY A 178 -1.46 -6.64 12.22
CA GLY A 178 -2.46 -7.65 12.55
C GLY A 178 -2.64 -8.71 11.46
N PRO A 179 -3.54 -9.69 11.65
CA PRO A 179 -3.82 -10.71 10.64
C PRO A 179 -4.34 -10.10 9.32
N VAL A 180 -3.76 -10.52 8.18
CA VAL A 180 -4.10 -10.01 6.85
C VAL A 180 -4.80 -11.08 6.02
N ARG A 181 -6.13 -11.00 5.95
CA ARG A 181 -6.99 -11.98 5.26
C ARG A 181 -7.41 -11.60 3.83
N ARG A 182 -6.99 -10.43 3.33
CA ARG A 182 -7.30 -9.93 1.95
C ARG A 182 -8.76 -9.69 1.63
N VAL A 183 -9.56 -9.75 2.67
CA VAL A 183 -10.94 -9.33 2.70
C VAL A 183 -11.11 -8.50 3.97
N PRO A 184 -12.06 -7.56 3.98
CA PRO A 184 -12.35 -6.80 5.19
C PRO A 184 -12.78 -7.74 6.32
N SER A 185 -12.09 -7.67 7.46
CA SER A 185 -12.36 -8.56 8.62
C SER A 185 -11.92 -7.97 9.96
N SER A 186 -11.74 -6.65 10.04
CA SER A 186 -11.36 -5.95 11.28
C SER A 186 -12.55 -5.18 11.86
N HIS A 187 -12.33 -4.58 13.03
CA HIS A 187 -13.23 -3.60 13.63
C HIS A 187 -12.76 -2.19 13.24
N ALA A 188 -12.97 -1.81 11.98
CA ALA A 188 -12.57 -0.55 11.35
C ALA A 188 -11.05 -0.30 11.16
N CYS A 189 -10.18 -0.80 12.04
CA CYS A 189 -8.72 -0.58 11.90
C CYS A 189 -8.15 -1.22 10.62
N VAL A 190 -7.13 -0.60 10.05
CA VAL A 190 -6.40 -1.16 8.90
C VAL A 190 -5.25 -2.00 9.41
N ARG A 191 -5.29 -3.32 9.19
CA ARG A 191 -4.21 -4.22 9.58
C ARG A 191 -3.25 -4.44 8.43
N GLY A 192 -1.95 -4.54 8.73
CA GLY A 192 -0.94 -4.96 7.76
C GLY A 192 0.09 -5.95 8.32
N PRO A 193 1.00 -6.45 7.46
CA PRO A 193 1.91 -7.54 7.79
C PRO A 193 2.95 -7.14 8.83
N SER A 194 3.30 -8.07 9.73
CA SER A 194 4.24 -7.84 10.84
C SER A 194 5.66 -7.47 10.39
N LYS A 195 6.10 -7.92 9.20
CA LYS A 195 7.40 -7.55 8.63
C LYS A 195 7.40 -6.21 7.91
N THR A 196 6.21 -5.69 7.56
CA THR A 196 6.07 -4.53 6.68
C THR A 196 5.68 -3.27 7.45
N ILE A 197 4.72 -3.37 8.37
CA ILE A 197 4.27 -2.20 9.14
C ILE A 197 5.42 -1.54 9.93
N PRO A 198 6.42 -2.25 10.49
CA PRO A 198 7.55 -1.58 11.13
C PRO A 198 8.33 -0.65 10.18
N ILE A 199 8.44 -1.03 8.89
CA ILE A 199 9.07 -0.20 7.86
C ILE A 199 8.20 1.04 7.60
N VAL A 200 6.90 0.86 7.36
CA VAL A 200 5.97 1.99 7.15
C VAL A 200 5.99 2.94 8.35
N TYR A 201 5.92 2.37 9.56
CA TYR A 201 5.92 3.12 10.81
C TYR A 201 7.19 3.94 10.99
N SER A 202 8.38 3.42 10.64
CA SER A 202 9.63 4.18 10.78
C SER A 202 9.75 5.33 9.77
N LYS A 203 8.97 5.29 8.68
CA LYS A 203 8.99 6.28 7.60
C LYS A 203 7.96 7.39 7.75
N VAL A 204 7.08 7.34 8.74
CA VAL A 204 6.00 8.33 8.96
C VAL A 204 6.02 8.89 10.38
N LYS A 205 5.45 10.09 10.58
CA LYS A 205 5.34 10.76 11.88
C LYS A 205 3.91 11.18 12.19
N THR A 206 3.66 11.66 13.40
CA THR A 206 2.41 12.36 13.73
C THR A 206 2.25 13.55 12.77
N GLY A 207 1.05 13.73 12.22
CA GLY A 207 0.77 14.70 11.17
C GLY A 207 1.03 14.21 9.75
N THR A 208 1.58 13.00 9.53
CA THR A 208 1.67 12.42 8.18
C THR A 208 0.28 12.16 7.62
N ARG A 209 0.05 12.55 6.36
CA ARG A 209 -1.20 12.33 5.63
C ARG A 209 -1.44 10.84 5.37
N VAL A 210 -2.70 10.41 5.50
CA VAL A 210 -3.17 9.07 5.14
C VAL A 210 -4.47 9.21 4.35
N ASP A 211 -4.43 8.85 3.08
CA ASP A 211 -5.61 8.88 2.20
C ASP A 211 -6.22 7.47 2.13
N ILE A 212 -7.52 7.35 2.42
CA ILE A 212 -8.26 6.09 2.39
C ILE A 212 -9.40 6.18 1.38
N GLU A 213 -9.40 5.28 0.39
CA GLU A 213 -10.38 5.20 -0.69
C GLU A 213 -11.01 3.81 -0.84
#